data_AF-A0A9E3AL64-F1
#
_entry.id   AF-A0A9E3AL64-F1
#
_cell.length_a   1.000
_cell.length_b   1.000
_cell.length_c   1.000
_cell.angle_alpha   90.00
_cell.angle_beta   90.00
_cell.angle_gamma   90.00
#
_symmetry.space_group_name_H-M   'P 1'
#
loop_
_entity.id
_entity.type
_entity.pdbx_description
1 polymer ?
#
loop_
_entity_poly.entity_id
_entity_poly.type
_entity_poly.pdbx_seq_one_letter_code
_entity_poly.pdbx_strand_id
1 'polypeptide(L)'
;MSRGKGRLWNKTLANIETGDRKWLEVAASLREGTDAGSGEDLSMAVAHALLRAPERVLAMTPSPFPLDEICTMPDIEPPLARYRSYIRKAKTALAGVHQAVLVEVRDRCIEAFDALPSS
;
A
#
# COMPACT_ATOMS: atom_id res chain seq x y z
N MET A 1 -23.72 -16.34 11.56
CA MET A 1 -22.51 -15.55 11.25
C MET A 1 -21.34 -16.50 11.07
N SER A 2 -20.83 -16.68 9.83
CA SER A 2 -19.76 -17.65 9.56
C SER A 2 -18.40 -17.11 9.98
N ARG A 3 -17.85 -17.64 11.07
CA ARG A 3 -16.49 -17.37 11.59
C ARG A 3 -15.37 -17.68 10.58
N GLY A 4 -15.68 -18.30 9.43
CA GLY A 4 -14.70 -18.70 8.41
C GLY A 4 -14.33 -17.60 7.42
N LYS A 5 -15.28 -16.74 7.02
CA LYS A 5 -15.06 -15.77 5.93
C LYS A 5 -14.07 -14.65 6.32
N GLY A 6 -14.21 -14.09 7.53
CA GLY A 6 -13.28 -13.06 8.02
C GLY A 6 -11.83 -13.55 8.16
N ARG A 7 -11.62 -14.83 8.52
CA ARG A 7 -10.26 -15.39 8.59
C ARG A 7 -9.61 -15.56 7.23
N LEU A 8 -10.38 -15.95 6.21
CA LEU A 8 -9.88 -16.05 4.85
C LEU A 8 -9.54 -14.68 4.28
N TRP A 9 -10.40 -13.69 4.53
CA TRP A 9 -10.14 -12.30 4.12
C TRP A 9 -8.84 -11.76 4.73
N ASN A 10 -8.68 -11.86 6.04
CA ASN A 10 -7.46 -11.42 6.72
C ASN A 10 -6.20 -12.12 6.19
N LYS A 11 -6.31 -13.41 5.83
CA LYS A 11 -5.21 -14.16 5.21
C LYS A 11 -4.89 -13.62 3.81
N THR A 12 -5.89 -13.27 3.02
CA THR A 12 -5.71 -12.63 1.71
C THR A 12 -4.97 -11.30 1.86
N LEU A 13 -5.42 -10.42 2.76
CA LEU A 13 -4.78 -9.13 3.02
C LEU A 13 -3.32 -9.32 3.47
N ALA A 14 -3.07 -10.20 4.44
CA ALA A 14 -1.71 -10.47 4.91
C ALA A 14 -0.78 -11.00 3.80
N ASN A 15 -1.31 -11.73 2.82
CA ASN A 15 -0.53 -12.14 1.66
C ASN A 15 -0.28 -10.99 0.68
N ILE A 16 -1.24 -10.07 0.49
CA ILE A 16 -1.05 -8.85 -0.32
C ILE A 16 0.06 -7.99 0.28
N GLU A 17 0.07 -7.80 1.59
CA GLU A 17 1.10 -7.05 2.33
C GLU A 17 2.53 -7.57 2.13
N THR A 18 2.70 -8.82 1.68
CA THR A 18 4.02 -9.37 1.36
C THR A 18 4.64 -8.72 0.13
N GLY A 19 3.81 -8.11 -0.74
CA GLY A 19 4.22 -7.60 -2.04
C GLY A 19 4.53 -8.67 -3.07
N ASP A 20 4.15 -9.94 -2.83
CA ASP A 20 4.25 -11.00 -3.84
C ASP A 20 3.43 -10.65 -5.08
N ARG A 21 4.02 -10.86 -6.26
CA ARG A 21 3.41 -10.48 -7.54
C ARG A 21 2.01 -11.08 -7.72
N LYS A 22 1.82 -12.36 -7.39
CA LYS A 22 0.53 -13.03 -7.60
C LYS A 22 -0.53 -12.48 -6.67
N TRP A 23 -0.15 -12.12 -5.44
CA TRP A 23 -1.08 -11.51 -4.49
C TRP A 23 -1.42 -10.06 -4.84
N LEU A 24 -0.48 -9.30 -5.42
CA LEU A 24 -0.78 -7.98 -5.97
C LEU A 24 -1.72 -8.05 -7.18
N GLU A 25 -1.57 -9.05 -8.05
CA GLU A 25 -2.54 -9.33 -9.14
C GLU A 25 -3.94 -9.68 -8.59
N VAL A 26 -4.00 -10.43 -7.48
CA VAL A 26 -5.26 -10.70 -6.77
C VAL A 26 -5.86 -9.41 -6.21
N ALA A 27 -5.06 -8.52 -5.59
CA ALA A 27 -5.54 -7.24 -5.08
C ALA A 27 -6.16 -6.38 -6.19
N ALA A 28 -5.48 -6.28 -7.34
CA ALA A 28 -5.99 -5.58 -8.52
C ALA A 28 -7.31 -6.16 -9.02
N SER A 29 -7.41 -7.49 -9.09
CA SER A 29 -8.62 -8.18 -9.57
C SER A 29 -9.80 -8.01 -8.60
N LEU A 30 -9.54 -7.92 -7.30
CA LEU A 30 -10.59 -7.74 -6.29
C LEU A 30 -11.13 -6.31 -6.26
N ARG A 31 -10.27 -5.30 -6.50
CA ARG A 31 -10.60 -3.87 -6.35
C ARG A 31 -11.83 -3.43 -7.16
N GLU A 32 -12.04 -3.98 -8.36
CA GLU A 32 -13.21 -3.63 -9.20
C GLU A 32 -14.55 -4.06 -8.60
N GLY A 33 -14.56 -5.11 -7.77
CA GLY A 33 -15.76 -5.69 -7.18
C GLY A 33 -16.00 -5.33 -5.71
N THR A 34 -15.11 -4.54 -5.10
CA THR A 34 -15.22 -4.17 -3.68
C THR A 34 -16.09 -2.94 -3.46
N ASP A 35 -16.79 -2.93 -2.32
CA ASP A 35 -17.41 -1.74 -1.75
C ASP A 35 -16.38 -0.91 -0.95
N ALA A 36 -16.83 0.16 -0.31
CA ALA A 36 -15.96 1.08 0.42
C ALA A 36 -15.09 0.37 1.47
N GLY A 37 -15.67 -0.48 2.33
CA GLY A 37 -14.92 -1.14 3.41
C GLY A 37 -13.90 -2.16 2.90
N SER A 38 -14.33 -3.05 1.99
CA SER A 38 -13.41 -4.06 1.44
C SER A 38 -12.36 -3.44 0.52
N GLY A 39 -12.69 -2.31 -0.11
CA GLY A 39 -11.78 -1.53 -0.95
C GLY A 39 -10.71 -0.83 -0.12
N GLU A 40 -11.08 -0.26 1.02
CA GLU A 40 -10.15 0.35 1.99
C GLU A 40 -9.15 -0.69 2.52
N ASP A 41 -9.64 -1.86 2.94
CA ASP A 41 -8.80 -2.99 3.37
C ASP A 41 -7.73 -3.36 2.31
N LEU A 42 -8.13 -3.43 1.03
CA LEU A 42 -7.20 -3.71 -0.07
C LEU A 42 -6.16 -2.61 -0.25
N SER A 43 -6.58 -1.33 -0.22
CA SER A 43 -5.66 -0.20 -0.33
C SER A 43 -4.65 -0.18 0.80
N MET A 44 -5.09 -0.42 2.03
CA MET A 44 -4.20 -0.54 3.19
C MET A 44 -3.18 -1.67 3.01
N ALA A 45 -3.62 -2.84 2.54
CA ALA A 45 -2.72 -3.98 2.32
C ALA A 45 -1.69 -3.71 1.20
N VAL A 46 -2.10 -3.06 0.10
CA VAL A 46 -1.20 -2.67 -0.98
C VAL A 46 -0.24 -1.56 -0.55
N ALA A 47 -0.71 -0.59 0.24
CA ALA A 47 0.14 0.45 0.83
C ALA A 47 1.21 -0.16 1.74
N HIS A 48 0.86 -1.12 2.62
CA HIS A 48 1.84 -1.86 3.43
C HIS A 48 2.86 -2.63 2.59
N ALA A 49 2.44 -3.18 1.44
CA ALA A 49 3.31 -3.87 0.51
C ALA A 49 4.38 -2.95 -0.12
N LEU A 50 4.16 -1.62 -0.14
CA LEU A 50 5.12 -0.64 -0.65
C LEU A 50 6.48 -0.77 0.01
N LEU A 51 6.51 -1.08 1.32
CA LEU A 51 7.76 -1.23 2.08
C LEU A 51 8.63 -2.40 1.59
N ARG A 52 8.05 -3.38 0.90
CA ARG A 52 8.71 -4.62 0.47
C ARG A 52 8.89 -4.69 -1.04
N ALA A 53 7.96 -4.12 -1.80
CA ALA A 53 7.88 -4.24 -3.25
C ALA A 53 7.53 -2.90 -3.90
N PRO A 54 8.31 -1.82 -3.66
CA PRO A 54 7.93 -0.47 -4.06
C PRO A 54 7.68 -0.36 -5.56
N GLU A 55 8.51 -0.98 -6.38
CA GLU A 55 8.39 -0.94 -7.85
C GLU A 55 7.06 -1.55 -8.34
N ARG A 56 6.68 -2.70 -7.78
CA ARG A 56 5.44 -3.39 -8.16
C ARG A 56 4.22 -2.61 -7.68
N VAL A 57 4.27 -2.04 -6.49
CA VAL A 57 3.18 -1.24 -5.93
C VAL A 57 3.01 0.07 -6.70
N LEU A 58 4.09 0.78 -7.02
CA LEU A 58 4.00 2.02 -7.82
C LEU A 58 3.42 1.76 -9.22
N ALA A 59 3.72 0.61 -9.83
CA ALA A 59 3.14 0.21 -11.11
C ALA A 59 1.62 -0.05 -11.07
N MET A 60 1.01 -0.12 -9.88
CA MET A 60 -0.44 -0.25 -9.68
C MET A 60 -1.13 1.10 -9.47
N THR A 61 -0.40 2.21 -9.66
CA THR A 61 -0.91 3.57 -9.53
C THR A 61 -0.88 4.31 -10.88
N PRO A 62 -1.83 5.23 -11.15
CA PRO A 62 -2.97 5.61 -10.31
C PRO A 62 -4.16 4.63 -10.39
N SER A 63 -4.04 3.55 -11.17
CA SER A 63 -5.09 2.55 -11.35
C SER A 63 -4.50 1.14 -11.26
N PRO A 64 -5.14 0.20 -10.54
CA PRO A 64 -6.45 0.33 -9.88
C PRO A 64 -6.40 1.03 -8.51
N PHE A 65 -5.21 1.36 -8.00
CA PHE A 65 -5.05 2.02 -6.70
C PHE A 65 -4.60 3.48 -6.86
N PRO A 66 -5.40 4.46 -6.38
CA PRO A 66 -5.00 5.86 -6.38
C PRO A 66 -3.72 6.11 -5.59
N LEU A 67 -2.92 7.08 -6.05
CA LEU A 67 -1.62 7.37 -5.45
C LEU A 67 -1.74 7.83 -3.98
N ASP A 68 -2.77 8.58 -3.64
CA ASP A 68 -3.05 9.08 -2.28
C ASP A 68 -3.52 7.98 -1.31
N GLU A 69 -4.10 6.89 -1.81
CA GLU A 69 -4.41 5.70 -1.02
C GLU A 69 -3.16 4.82 -0.75
N ILE A 70 -2.15 4.89 -1.61
CA ILE A 70 -0.91 4.09 -1.51
C ILE A 70 0.21 4.83 -0.78
N CYS A 71 0.41 6.10 -1.10
CA CYS A 71 1.52 6.94 -0.63
C CYS A 71 1.14 7.71 0.63
N THR A 72 0.62 7.00 1.62
CA THR A 72 0.12 7.54 2.90
C THR A 72 0.50 6.63 4.08
N MET A 73 0.12 7.01 5.30
CA MET A 73 0.11 6.10 6.45
C MET A 73 -1.17 5.24 6.40
N PRO A 74 -1.08 3.93 6.10
CA PRO A 74 -2.28 3.11 5.93
C PRO A 74 -2.96 2.73 7.24
N ASP A 75 -2.24 2.74 8.37
CA ASP A 75 -2.84 2.38 9.65
C ASP A 75 -3.71 3.51 10.20
N ILE A 76 -4.87 3.16 10.74
CA ILE A 76 -5.74 4.07 11.49
C ILE A 76 -5.12 4.32 12.87
N GLU A 77 -4.92 5.60 13.20
CA GLU A 77 -4.43 6.08 14.51
C GLU A 77 -3.23 5.26 15.07
N PRO A 78 -2.15 5.09 14.30
CA PRO A 78 -1.01 4.30 14.74
C PRO A 78 -0.26 5.04 15.85
N PRO A 79 0.38 4.32 16.79
CA PRO A 79 1.29 4.94 17.75
C PRO A 79 2.36 5.77 17.02
N LEU A 80 2.72 6.93 17.56
CA LEU A 80 3.66 7.88 16.93
C LEU A 80 5.00 7.22 16.51
N ALA A 81 5.49 6.27 17.30
CA ALA A 81 6.69 5.50 16.97
C ALA A 81 6.52 4.66 15.68
N ARG A 82 5.36 4.01 15.51
CA ARG A 82 5.01 3.23 14.31
C ARG A 82 4.83 4.16 13.11
N TYR A 83 4.09 5.25 13.28
CA TYR A 83 3.91 6.31 12.28
C TYR A 83 5.24 6.80 11.70
N ARG A 84 6.13 7.29 12.57
CA ARG A 84 7.44 7.78 12.16
C ARG A 84 8.32 6.69 11.53
N SER A 85 8.25 5.46 12.07
CA SER A 85 9.01 4.35 11.50
C SER A 85 8.51 3.97 10.11
N TYR A 86 7.20 4.03 9.86
CA TYR A 86 6.61 3.67 8.58
C TYR A 86 7.05 4.66 7.51
N ILE A 87 6.87 5.96 7.74
CA ILE A 87 7.25 7.03 6.78
C ILE A 87 8.74 6.90 6.39
N ARG A 88 9.64 6.73 7.37
CA ARG A 88 11.08 6.54 7.07
C ARG A 88 11.33 5.32 6.20
N LYS A 89 10.70 4.18 6.52
CA LYS A 89 10.86 2.94 5.75
C LYS A 89 10.29 3.08 4.34
N ALA A 90 9.13 3.72 4.18
CA ALA A 90 8.51 3.96 2.88
C ALA A 90 9.41 4.82 1.99
N LYS A 91 9.87 5.96 2.49
CA LYS A 91 10.83 6.82 1.76
C LYS A 91 12.12 6.09 1.39
N THR A 92 12.64 5.24 2.28
CA THR A 92 13.84 4.44 2.01
C THR A 92 13.59 3.42 0.89
N ALA A 93 12.45 2.71 0.91
CA ALA A 93 12.08 1.75 -0.13
C ALA A 93 11.89 2.45 -1.49
N LEU A 94 11.19 3.59 -1.49
CA LEU A 94 10.96 4.41 -2.68
C LEU A 94 12.27 4.92 -3.29
N ALA A 95 13.22 5.37 -2.48
CA ALA A 95 14.52 5.85 -2.95
C ALA A 95 15.32 4.78 -3.73
N GLY A 96 15.05 3.49 -3.50
CA GLY A 96 15.64 2.38 -4.25
C GLY A 96 15.00 2.09 -5.61
N VAL A 97 13.91 2.78 -5.97
CA VAL A 97 13.25 2.63 -7.28
C VAL A 97 14.00 3.47 -8.31
N HIS A 98 14.67 2.81 -9.26
CA HIS A 98 15.47 3.47 -10.30
C HIS A 98 14.94 3.28 -11.73
N GLN A 99 13.86 2.51 -11.90
CA GLN A 99 13.26 2.27 -13.21
C GLN A 99 12.74 3.58 -13.79
N ALA A 100 13.23 3.96 -14.98
CA ALA A 100 12.93 5.25 -15.60
C ALA A 100 11.42 5.54 -15.70
N VAL A 101 10.62 4.52 -16.01
CA VAL A 101 9.15 4.63 -16.12
C VAL A 101 8.43 4.88 -14.79
N LEU A 102 9.08 4.63 -13.65
CA LEU A 102 8.51 4.82 -12.31
C LEU A 102 9.06 6.04 -11.57
N VAL A 103 10.08 6.72 -12.11
CA VAL A 103 10.77 7.83 -11.42
C VAL A 103 9.81 8.96 -11.04
N GLU A 104 8.96 9.39 -11.97
CA GLU A 104 8.00 10.47 -11.70
C GLU A 104 6.99 10.08 -10.60
N VAL A 105 6.46 8.85 -10.67
CA VAL A 105 5.50 8.32 -9.68
C VAL A 105 6.17 8.15 -8.32
N ARG A 106 7.41 7.66 -8.29
CA ARG A 106 8.23 7.55 -7.07
C ARG A 106 8.41 8.91 -6.41
N ASP A 107 8.79 9.92 -7.17
CA ASP A 107 9.06 11.25 -6.63
C ASP A 107 7.80 11.88 -6.04
N ARG A 108 6.67 11.77 -6.76
CA ARG A 108 5.35 12.18 -6.22
C ARG A 108 4.95 11.43 -4.95
N CYS A 109 5.26 10.13 -4.88
CA CYS A 109 5.01 9.33 -3.68
C CYS A 109 5.87 9.78 -2.50
N ILE A 110 7.14 10.11 -2.73
CA ILE A 110 8.05 10.67 -1.72
C ILE A 110 7.54 12.03 -1.23
N GLU A 111 7.12 12.91 -2.15
CA GLU A 111 6.52 14.20 -1.82
C GLU A 111 5.25 14.05 -0.97
N ALA A 112 4.39 13.07 -1.27
CA ALA A 112 3.23 12.76 -0.46
C ALA A 112 3.62 12.37 0.98
N PHE A 113 4.64 11.54 1.14
CA PHE A 113 5.19 11.20 2.48
C PHE A 113 5.84 12.39 3.20
N ASP A 114 6.43 13.33 2.47
CA ASP A 114 7.02 14.55 3.04
C ASP A 114 5.98 15.58 3.48
N ALA A 115 4.79 15.57 2.86
CA ALA A 115 3.66 16.39 3.26
C ALA A 115 2.93 15.87 4.51
N LEU A 116 3.22 14.64 4.96
CA LEU A 116 2.59 14.06 6.15
C LEU A 116 3.10 14.74 7.45
N PRO A 117 2.24 14.93 8.46
CA PRO A 117 2.63 15.53 9.74
C PRO A 117 3.81 14.81 10.41
N SER A 118 4.80 15.55 10.93
CA SER A 118 6.02 14.98 11.53
C SER A 118 5.94 14.73 13.05
N SER A 119 4.84 15.15 13.70
CA SER A 119 4.63 15.12 15.15
C SER A 119 3.17 14.99 15.53
#